data_AF-A0A3C0GB13-F1
#
_entry.id   AF-A0A3C0GB13-F1
#
_cell.length_a   1.000
_cell.length_b   1.000
_cell.length_c   1.000
_cell.angle_alpha   90.00
_cell.angle_beta   90.00
_cell.angle_gamma   90.00
#
_symmetry.space_group_name_H-M   'P 1'
#
loop_
_entity.id
_entity.type
_entity.pdbx_description
1 polymer ?
#
loop_
_entity_poly.entity_id
_entity_poly.type
_entity_poly.pdbx_seq_one_letter_code
_entity_poly.pdbx_strand_id
1 'polypeptide(L)'
;MKTNISIKLSDDQRLNLAQKYNNTTNKKLLTRKELNDIVLNFVEELFESNGSVRNTTKRIIENGEWTKIHFYEGKRMSKEDYDKMPDGPRKFYGFD
;
A
#
# COMPACT_ATOMS: atom_id res chain seq x y z
N MET A 1 -5.19 -18.93 -4.60
CA MET A 1 -6.66 -18.76 -4.45
C MET A 1 -7.13 -17.64 -5.38
N LYS A 2 -8.20 -17.84 -6.15
CA LYS A 2 -8.88 -16.74 -6.87
C LYS A 2 -9.96 -16.17 -5.95
N THR A 3 -9.66 -15.07 -5.26
CA THR A 3 -10.64 -14.37 -4.44
C THR A 3 -11.40 -13.40 -5.35
N ASN A 4 -12.63 -13.75 -5.73
CA ASN A 4 -13.51 -12.89 -6.55
C ASN A 4 -14.13 -11.78 -5.67
N ILE A 5 -13.31 -10.89 -5.12
CA ILE A 5 -13.80 -9.70 -4.41
C ILE A 5 -14.03 -8.61 -5.47
N SER A 6 -15.30 -8.25 -5.70
CA SER A 6 -15.66 -7.12 -6.58
C SER A 6 -15.50 -5.79 -5.83
N ILE A 7 -14.30 -5.22 -5.85
CA ILE A 7 -14.05 -3.87 -5.32
C ILE A 7 -14.46 -2.85 -6.38
N LYS A 8 -15.49 -2.05 -6.08
CA LYS A 8 -15.86 -0.87 -6.89
C LYS A 8 -15.31 0.37 -6.23
N LEU A 9 -14.53 1.15 -6.98
CA LEU A 9 -13.98 2.44 -6.56
C LEU A 9 -14.46 3.52 -7.51
N SER A 10 -14.86 4.67 -6.99
CA SER A 10 -15.05 5.88 -7.80
C SER A 10 -13.71 6.39 -8.33
N ASP A 11 -13.73 7.23 -9.38
CA ASP A 11 -12.50 7.79 -9.91
C ASP A 11 -11.77 8.69 -8.90
N ASP A 12 -12.49 9.40 -8.02
CA ASP A 12 -11.90 10.15 -6.92
C ASP A 12 -11.19 9.24 -5.91
N GLN A 13 -11.79 8.09 -5.58
CA GLN A 13 -11.16 7.09 -4.71
C GLN A 13 -9.92 6.48 -5.37
N ARG A 14 -10.00 6.19 -6.67
CA ARG A 14 -8.86 5.69 -7.45
C ARG A 14 -7.74 6.72 -7.55
N LEU A 15 -8.08 8.00 -7.71
CA LEU A 15 -7.11 9.08 -7.75
C LEU A 15 -6.42 9.25 -6.39
N ASN A 16 -7.20 9.31 -5.31
CA ASN A 16 -6.66 9.42 -3.96
C ASN A 16 -5.71 8.27 -3.63
N LEU A 17 -6.11 7.03 -3.94
CA LEU A 17 -5.26 5.86 -3.74
C LEU A 17 -4.00 5.89 -4.61
N ALA A 18 -4.10 6.31 -5.88
CA ALA A 18 -2.94 6.39 -6.77
C ALA A 18 -1.93 7.45 -6.35
N GLN A 19 -2.40 8.61 -5.89
CA GLN A 19 -1.56 9.69 -5.40
C GLN A 19 -0.76 9.23 -4.18
N LYS A 20 -1.45 8.60 -3.23
CA LYS A 20 -0.81 8.07 -2.04
C LYS A 20 0.13 6.89 -2.35
N TYR A 21 -0.29 5.95 -3.20
CA TYR A 21 0.51 4.79 -3.61
C TYR A 21 1.77 5.15 -4.40
N ASN A 22 1.70 6.16 -5.26
CA ASN A 22 2.87 6.60 -6.03
C ASN A 22 3.65 7.71 -5.32
N ASN A 23 3.18 8.17 -4.15
CA ASN A 23 3.67 9.36 -3.46
C ASN A 23 3.79 10.58 -4.40
N THR A 24 2.72 10.88 -5.14
CA THR A 24 2.68 12.00 -6.09
C THR A 24 1.37 12.76 -5.99
N THR A 25 1.33 13.97 -6.54
CA THR A 25 0.10 14.75 -6.75
C THR A 25 -0.44 14.65 -8.18
N ASN A 26 0.07 13.71 -8.99
CA ASN A 26 -0.36 13.56 -10.37
C ASN A 26 -1.83 13.13 -10.47
N LYS A 27 -2.41 13.31 -11.66
CA LYS A 27 -3.81 12.93 -11.95
C LYS A 27 -3.94 11.49 -12.48
N LYS A 28 -2.91 10.65 -12.33
CA LYS A 28 -2.93 9.27 -12.82
C LYS A 28 -3.88 8.46 -11.94
N LEU A 29 -4.87 7.81 -12.54
CA LEU A 29 -5.75 6.91 -11.82
C LEU A 29 -5.05 5.60 -11.47
N LEU A 30 -5.46 5.00 -10.34
CA LEU A 30 -4.95 3.71 -9.89
C LEU A 30 -5.28 2.64 -10.93
N THR A 31 -4.26 1.91 -11.35
CA THR A 31 -4.40 0.76 -12.25
C THR A 31 -4.83 -0.48 -11.48
N ARG A 32 -5.37 -1.48 -12.19
CA ARG A 32 -5.78 -2.74 -11.56
C ARG A 32 -4.63 -3.52 -10.94
N LYS A 33 -3.43 -3.40 -11.53
CA LYS A 33 -2.21 -4.00 -10.97
C LYS A 33 -1.84 -3.35 -9.64
N GLU A 34 -1.78 -2.02 -9.60
CA GLU A 34 -1.47 -1.27 -8.37
C GLU A 34 -2.52 -1.53 -7.28
N LEU A 35 -3.81 -1.64 -7.65
CA LEU A 35 -4.86 -2.03 -6.71
C LEU A 35 -4.66 -3.45 -6.15
N ASN A 36 -4.29 -4.43 -6.99
CA ASN A 36 -4.00 -5.77 -6.51
C ASN A 36 -2.81 -5.76 -5.54
N ASP A 37 -1.76 -4.99 -5.83
CA ASP A 37 -0.59 -4.88 -4.95
C ASP A 37 -0.97 -4.28 -3.59
N ILE A 38 -1.80 -3.24 -3.55
CA ILE A 38 -2.35 -2.63 -2.31
C ILE A 38 -3.08 -3.69 -1.48
N VAL A 39 -3.96 -4.47 -2.11
CA VAL A 39 -4.77 -5.47 -1.41
C VAL A 39 -3.90 -6.61 -0.88
N LEU A 40 -2.94 -7.09 -1.67
CA LEU A 40 -2.01 -8.14 -1.24
C LEU A 40 -1.18 -7.68 -0.04
N ASN A 41 -0.63 -6.46 -0.10
CA ASN A 41 0.11 -5.88 1.01
C ASN A 41 -0.72 -5.75 2.29
N PHE A 42 -1.99 -5.32 2.18
CA PHE A 42 -2.91 -5.27 3.32
C PHE A 42 -3.11 -6.66 3.93
N VAL A 43 -3.34 -7.67 3.09
CA VAL A 43 -3.54 -9.05 3.52
C VAL A 43 -2.28 -9.61 4.19
N GLU A 44 -1.09 -9.35 3.63
CA GLU A 44 0.19 -9.71 4.23
C GLU A 44 0.36 -9.08 5.62
N GLU A 45 0.05 -7.78 5.78
CA GLU A 45 0.11 -7.11 7.09
C GLU A 45 -0.83 -7.74 8.12
N LEU A 46 -2.01 -8.20 7.70
CA LEU A 46 -2.92 -8.93 8.59
C LEU A 46 -2.33 -10.28 9.05
N PHE A 47 -1.64 -11.00 8.15
CA PHE A 47 -0.99 -12.27 8.46
C PHE A 47 0.29 -12.12 9.29
N GLU A 48 1.07 -11.07 9.05
CA GLU A 48 2.32 -10.77 9.77
C GLU A 48 2.06 -10.07 11.12
N SER A 49 0.83 -9.63 11.39
CA SER A 49 0.53 -8.94 12.64
C SER A 49 0.64 -9.89 13.84
N ASN A 50 1.53 -9.57 14.77
CA ASN A 50 1.69 -10.26 16.06
C ASN A 50 0.50 -10.03 17.04
N GLY A 51 -0.58 -9.39 16.59
CA GLY A 51 -1.76 -9.04 17.38
C GLY A 51 -3.04 -9.57 16.74
N SER A 52 -4.18 -9.31 17.38
CA SER A 52 -5.49 -9.61 16.76
C SER A 52 -5.62 -8.83 15.44
N VAL A 53 -6.03 -9.51 14.37
CA VAL A 53 -6.43 -8.93 13.07
C VAL A 53 -7.32 -7.71 13.25
N ARG A 54 -8.20 -7.72 14.27
CA ARG A 54 -9.09 -6.61 14.61
C ARG A 54 -8.34 -5.36 15.08
N ASN A 55 -7.27 -5.52 15.85
CA ASN A 55 -6.46 -4.40 16.34
C ASN A 55 -5.61 -3.82 15.22
N THR A 56 -5.03 -4.67 14.36
CA THR A 56 -4.33 -4.26 13.14
C THR A 56 -5.26 -3.49 12.21
N THR A 57 -6.47 -4.01 12.00
CA THR A 57 -7.50 -3.36 11.17
C THR A 57 -7.96 -2.03 11.77
N LYS A 58 -8.16 -1.95 13.09
CA LYS A 58 -8.50 -0.68 13.77
C LYS A 58 -7.39 0.35 13.63
N ARG A 59 -6.12 -0.03 13.82
CA ARG A 59 -4.99 0.88 13.62
C ARG A 59 -5.00 1.48 12.20
N ILE A 60 -5.18 0.63 11.18
CA ILE A 60 -5.15 1.05 9.77
C ILE A 60 -6.36 1.92 9.41
N ILE A 61 -7.57 1.55 9.85
CA ILE A 61 -8.81 2.24 9.47
C ILE A 61 -9.07 3.48 10.33
N GLU A 62 -8.84 3.40 11.64
CA GLU A 62 -9.19 4.45 12.61
C GLU A 62 -8.05 5.47 12.78
N ASN A 63 -6.80 5.02 12.76
CA ASN A 63 -5.65 5.91 12.98
C ASN A 63 -4.95 6.34 11.68
N GLY A 64 -5.28 5.75 10.54
CA GLY A 64 -4.59 6.01 9.27
C GLY A 64 -3.17 5.45 9.19
N GLU A 65 -2.67 4.89 10.29
CA GLU A 65 -1.33 4.33 10.43
C GLU A 65 -1.19 3.03 9.63
N TRP A 66 -0.88 3.20 8.34
CA TRP A 66 -0.58 2.09 7.46
C TRP A 66 0.93 1.95 7.35
N THR A 67 1.47 0.80 7.77
CA THR A 67 2.91 0.59 7.86
C THR A 67 3.53 0.83 6.48
N LYS A 68 4.36 1.89 6.33
CA LYS A 68 4.99 2.21 5.04
C LYS A 68 5.87 1.03 4.60
N ILE A 69 5.41 0.28 3.60
CA ILE A 69 6.16 -0.77 2.93
C ILE A 69 6.98 -0.11 1.82
N HIS A 70 8.29 -0.29 1.90
CA HIS A 70 9.25 0.33 1.00
C HIS A 70 9.65 -0.68 -0.07
N PHE A 71 9.63 -0.26 -1.34
CA PHE A 71 10.04 -1.11 -2.46
C PHE A 71 11.08 -0.42 -3.34
N TYR A 72 12.16 -1.12 -3.62
CA TYR A 72 13.18 -0.72 -4.59
C TYR A 72 13.32 -1.82 -5.65
N GLU A 73 13.26 -1.45 -6.93
CA GLU A 73 13.27 -2.40 -8.06
C GLU A 73 12.25 -3.54 -7.94
N GLY A 74 11.11 -3.29 -7.29
CA GLY A 74 10.05 -4.28 -7.09
C GLY A 74 10.29 -5.28 -5.94
N LYS A 75 11.36 -5.12 -5.14
CA LYS A 75 11.59 -5.90 -3.92
C LYS A 75 11.19 -5.12 -2.68
N ARG A 76 10.46 -5.79 -1.77
CA ARG A 76 10.13 -5.27 -0.44
C ARG A 76 11.41 -5.17 0.40
N MET A 77 11.56 -4.07 1.13
CA MET A 77 12.70 -3.83 2.01
C MET A 77 12.31 -2.98 3.22
N SER A 78 13.18 -2.96 4.22
CA SER A 78 13.03 -2.11 5.40
C SER A 78 13.19 -0.64 5.00
N LYS A 79 12.64 0.27 5.80
CA LYS A 79 12.86 1.72 5.62
C LYS A 79 14.35 2.07 5.65
N GLU A 80 15.09 1.46 6.58
CA GLU A 80 16.53 1.69 6.76
C GLU A 80 17.35 1.29 5.54
N ASP A 81 16.97 0.21 4.86
CA ASP A 81 17.63 -0.23 3.63
C ASP A 81 17.20 0.63 2.44
N TYR A 82 15.93 1.02 2.39
CA TYR A 82 15.39 1.88 1.35
C TYR A 82 16.04 3.26 1.32
N ASP A 83 16.24 3.89 2.49
CA ASP A 83 16.85 5.22 2.62
C ASP A 83 18.33 5.23 2.17
N LYS A 84 18.97 4.06 2.09
CA LYS A 84 20.34 3.87 1.60
C LYS A 84 20.42 3.61 0.09
N MET A 85 19.31 3.37 -0.59
CA MET A 85 19.30 3.05 -2.01
C MET A 85 19.51 4.31 -2.87
N PRO A 86 20.30 4.24 -3.95
CA PRO A 86 20.50 5.36 -4.87
C PRO A 86 19.17 5.77 -5.54
N ASP A 87 19.11 7.00 -6.07
CA ASP A 87 17.91 7.47 -6.77
C ASP A 87 17.55 6.53 -7.94
N GLY A 88 16.33 5.99 -7.89
CA GLY A 88 15.80 4.99 -8.82
C GLY A 88 14.27 4.97 -8.78
N PRO A 89 13.58 3.97 -9.38
CA PRO A 89 12.12 3.87 -9.33
C PRO A 89 11.64 3.50 -7.91
N ARG A 90 11.69 4.50 -7.04
CA ARG A 90 11.27 4.49 -5.64
C ARG A 90 9.75 4.39 -5.57
N LYS A 91 9.23 3.32 -4.95
CA LYS A 91 7.80 3.17 -4.64
C LYS A 91 7.62 3.02 -3.13
N PHE A 92 6.61 3.70 -2.60
CA PHE A 92 6.22 3.63 -1.19
C PHE A 92 4.77 3.16 -1.11
N TYR A 93 4.45 2.31 -0.16
CA TYR A 93 3.08 1.83 0.05
C TYR A 93 2.73 2.08 1.50
N GLY A 94 1.84 3.02 1.78
CA GLY A 94 1.44 3.37 3.15
C GLY A 94 0.92 4.79 3.22
N PHE A 95 0.09 5.08 4.22
CA PHE A 95 -0.45 6.40 4.50
C PHE A 95 0.08 6.82 5.87
N ASP A 96 0.39 8.12 6.01
CA ASP A 96 0.59 8.71 7.34
C ASP A 96 -0.75 8.76 8.09
#